data_AF-A0A0G4P7R5-F1
#
_entry.id   AF-A0A0G4P7R5-F1
#
_cell.length_a   1.000
_cell.length_b   1.000
_cell.length_c   1.000
_cell.angle_alpha   90.00
_cell.angle_beta   90.00
_cell.angle_gamma   90.00
#
_symmetry.space_group_name_H-M   'P 1'
#
loop_
_entity.id
_entity.type
_entity.pdbx_description
1 polymer ?
#
loop_
_entity_poly.entity_id
_entity_poly.type
_entity_poly.pdbx_seq_one_letter_code
_entity_poly.pdbx_strand_id
1 'polypeptide(L)'
;MYPWSERLNSWGRGTGLKVDALGLVTLLGAEEMDRSIGRLVPSIYLKYLPLLGAFVIAGNRFTTKKPGFVLYNISAGIMTTELAGWFSRWLQTQDFKQVRSIVTWHITERPCRWREFVVGFLLVGLPVHGMLIALTVLAADWWGFANVISMAISVAVRCMMVAQNQAGIDANIQKAQKEPQDYPAKRAKYDESMERLESHRQNGQAMEGVKIPIEPQDPNKIAKVIVLTEDSRVVTLAVPAYLPKLAFATNPQPPNRYIYQACQWIGWAAFAVHVISIGMAALYTQIVSVVVILVSTVLTAHRVGCEDSRIWESIRSYWGHEVQENSCWVSSKLKATVSIYPEEYMDWPELEENKPLTVHVGNEEKASQQWTRPIGPPDLESTPILTKKKDETRQDLLAWLDLTTEEDKVLTAWGLIPHSLGWQNAYREKKNIHHKRLGMIGLESTH
;
A
#
# COMPACT_ATOMS: atom_id res chain seq x y z
N MET A 1 -32.04 31.45 -29.50
CA MET A 1 -32.48 30.33 -28.64
C MET A 1 -32.64 29.12 -29.55
N TYR A 2 -31.94 28.01 -29.29
CA TYR A 2 -31.84 26.93 -30.27
C TYR A 2 -33.03 25.93 -30.16
N PRO A 3 -33.62 25.45 -31.28
CA PRO A 3 -34.82 24.61 -31.26
C PRO A 3 -34.69 23.29 -30.49
N TRP A 4 -33.48 22.75 -30.41
CA TRP A 4 -33.20 21.49 -29.71
C TRP A 4 -33.17 21.65 -28.19
N SER A 5 -32.87 22.86 -27.68
CA SER A 5 -32.89 23.15 -26.24
C SER A 5 -34.32 23.06 -25.68
N GLU A 6 -35.31 23.53 -26.44
CA GLU A 6 -36.73 23.42 -26.08
C GLU A 6 -37.20 21.96 -26.06
N ARG A 7 -36.72 21.12 -27.00
CA ARG A 7 -37.01 19.68 -27.03
C ARG A 7 -36.44 18.94 -25.82
N LEU A 8 -35.21 19.26 -25.39
CA LEU A 8 -34.61 18.64 -24.20
C LEU A 8 -35.34 19.06 -22.92
N ASN A 9 -35.69 20.34 -22.81
CA ASN A 9 -36.42 20.87 -21.67
C ASN A 9 -37.88 20.39 -21.62
N SER A 10 -38.51 20.11 -22.76
CA SER A 10 -39.84 19.50 -22.80
C SER A 10 -39.80 18.01 -22.48
N TRP A 11 -38.79 17.28 -22.97
CA TRP A 11 -38.54 15.88 -22.59
C TRP A 11 -38.36 15.73 -21.07
N GLY A 12 -37.48 16.55 -20.47
CA GLY A 12 -37.21 16.47 -19.03
C GLY A 12 -38.42 16.81 -18.16
N ARG A 13 -39.28 17.73 -18.61
CA ARG A 13 -40.56 18.01 -17.92
C ARG A 13 -41.58 16.89 -18.12
N GLY A 14 -41.59 16.24 -19.28
CA GLY A 14 -42.53 15.18 -19.65
C GLY A 14 -42.30 13.85 -18.93
N THR A 15 -41.08 13.57 -18.46
CA THR A 15 -40.77 12.31 -17.76
C THR A 15 -41.15 12.31 -16.28
N GLY A 16 -41.41 13.47 -15.67
CA GLY A 16 -41.74 13.59 -14.24
C GLY A 16 -40.62 13.11 -13.29
N LEU A 17 -39.42 12.85 -13.82
CA LEU A 17 -38.35 12.18 -13.12
C LEU A 17 -37.57 13.18 -12.25
N LYS A 18 -37.60 12.98 -10.93
CA LYS A 18 -36.82 13.77 -9.96
C LYS A 18 -35.67 12.91 -9.46
N VAL A 19 -34.45 13.21 -9.90
CA VAL A 19 -33.25 12.55 -9.37
C VAL A 19 -32.83 13.27 -8.09
N ASP A 20 -32.73 12.55 -6.97
CA ASP A 20 -32.05 13.05 -5.78
C ASP A 20 -30.52 12.97 -5.97
N ALA A 21 -30.03 13.81 -6.89
CA ALA A 21 -28.60 13.88 -7.22
C ALA A 21 -27.79 14.36 -6.02
N LEU A 22 -28.41 15.08 -5.08
CA LEU A 22 -27.77 15.60 -3.89
C LEU A 22 -27.36 14.48 -2.93
N GLY A 23 -28.30 13.63 -2.51
CA GLY A 23 -28.00 12.50 -1.62
C GLY A 23 -26.93 11.57 -2.22
N LEU A 24 -27.04 11.31 -3.52
CA LEU A 24 -26.12 10.48 -4.30
C LEU A 24 -24.69 11.06 -4.32
N VAL A 25 -24.55 12.37 -4.48
CA VAL A 25 -23.25 13.06 -4.51
C VAL A 25 -22.60 13.18 -3.12
N THR A 26 -23.40 13.29 -2.06
CA THR A 26 -22.89 13.54 -0.71
C THR A 26 -22.49 12.28 0.07
N LEU A 27 -23.16 11.14 -0.16
CA LEU A 27 -22.99 9.94 0.66
C LEU A 27 -22.23 8.81 -0.03
N LEU A 28 -22.37 8.65 -1.35
CA LEU A 28 -21.77 7.51 -2.04
C LEU A 28 -20.29 7.75 -2.34
N GLY A 29 -19.48 6.72 -2.16
CA GLY A 29 -18.08 6.71 -2.58
C GLY A 29 -17.11 7.45 -1.64
N ALA A 30 -17.56 8.07 -0.54
CA ALA A 30 -16.68 8.85 0.32
C ALA A 30 -15.54 8.03 0.94
N GLU A 31 -15.85 6.80 1.38
CA GLU A 31 -14.85 5.88 1.95
C GLU A 31 -13.91 5.31 0.89
N GLU A 32 -14.45 4.97 -0.28
CA GLU A 32 -13.69 4.50 -1.43
C GLU A 32 -12.74 5.58 -1.94
N MET A 33 -13.17 6.83 -1.95
CA MET A 33 -12.34 7.97 -2.35
C MET A 33 -11.29 8.30 -1.29
N ASP A 34 -11.65 8.26 0.00
CA ASP A 34 -10.67 8.36 1.08
C ASP A 34 -9.55 7.31 0.92
N ARG A 35 -9.91 6.05 0.67
CA ARG A 35 -8.94 4.96 0.48
C ARG A 35 -8.13 5.11 -0.81
N SER A 36 -8.78 5.35 -1.94
CA SER A 36 -8.14 5.37 -3.27
C SER A 36 -7.31 6.63 -3.54
N ILE A 37 -7.67 7.79 -2.99
CA ILE A 37 -6.89 9.02 -3.10
C ILE A 37 -5.82 9.05 -2.01
N GLY A 38 -6.17 8.63 -0.79
CA GLY A 38 -5.29 8.71 0.36
C GLY A 38 -4.05 7.83 0.27
N ARG A 39 -4.04 6.77 -0.56
CA ARG A 39 -2.81 5.99 -0.85
C ARG A 39 -1.72 6.78 -1.60
N LEU A 40 -2.06 7.93 -2.19
CA LEU A 40 -1.16 8.83 -2.94
C LEU A 40 -0.47 8.21 -4.16
N VAL A 41 -0.93 7.06 -4.66
CA VAL A 41 -0.42 6.45 -5.89
C VAL A 41 -1.06 7.15 -7.10
N PRO A 42 -0.28 7.53 -8.11
CA PRO A 42 -0.81 8.20 -9.28
C PRO A 42 -1.63 7.26 -10.17
N SER A 43 -2.70 7.80 -10.73
CA SER A 43 -3.39 7.24 -11.90
C SER A 43 -3.03 8.07 -13.12
N ILE A 44 -2.88 7.42 -14.27
CA ILE A 44 -2.58 8.10 -15.54
C ILE A 44 -3.82 8.86 -16.06
N TYR A 45 -4.98 8.21 -16.03
CA TYR A 45 -6.21 8.74 -16.66
C TYR A 45 -7.19 9.34 -15.66
N LEU A 46 -7.36 8.70 -14.50
CA LEU A 46 -8.42 9.07 -13.55
C LEU A 46 -8.07 10.30 -12.71
N LYS A 47 -6.80 10.73 -12.75
CA LYS A 47 -6.32 11.92 -12.05
C LYS A 47 -7.05 13.20 -12.48
N TYR A 48 -7.61 13.28 -13.69
CA TYR A 48 -8.27 14.49 -14.21
C TYR A 48 -9.80 14.39 -14.28
N LEU A 49 -10.37 13.27 -13.85
CA LEU A 49 -11.81 13.06 -13.87
C LEU A 49 -12.48 13.54 -12.58
N PRO A 50 -13.72 14.05 -12.65
CA PRO A 50 -14.48 14.42 -11.46
C PRO A 50 -14.84 13.16 -10.66
N LEU A 51 -14.79 13.24 -9.34
CA LEU A 51 -15.09 12.12 -8.45
C LEU A 51 -16.09 12.55 -7.37
N LEU A 52 -16.79 11.57 -6.81
CA LEU A 52 -17.56 11.75 -5.59
C LEU A 52 -16.65 12.09 -4.40
N GLY A 53 -17.24 12.54 -3.29
CA GLY A 53 -16.49 12.75 -2.06
C GLY A 53 -15.47 13.89 -2.13
N ALA A 54 -15.69 14.93 -2.95
CA ALA A 54 -14.80 16.10 -2.99
C ALA A 54 -14.59 16.75 -1.61
N PHE A 55 -15.59 16.68 -0.73
CA PHE A 55 -15.50 17.13 0.66
C PHE A 55 -14.48 16.33 1.51
N VAL A 56 -14.21 15.06 1.18
CA VAL A 56 -13.17 14.23 1.84
C VAL A 56 -11.80 14.85 1.61
N ILE A 57 -11.59 15.37 0.39
CA ILE A 57 -10.34 16.01 -0.03
C ILE A 57 -10.24 17.39 0.58
N ALA A 58 -11.29 18.22 0.44
CA ALA A 58 -11.33 19.57 1.01
C ALA A 58 -11.17 19.55 2.55
N GLY A 59 -11.81 18.58 3.22
CA GLY A 59 -11.71 18.34 4.64
C GLY A 59 -10.41 17.65 5.08
N ASN A 60 -9.49 17.34 4.17
CA ASN A 60 -8.22 16.68 4.44
C ASN A 60 -8.36 15.32 5.16
N ARG A 61 -9.49 14.63 4.97
CA ARG A 61 -9.76 13.34 5.61
C ARG A 61 -8.84 12.23 5.08
N PHE A 62 -8.45 12.32 3.80
CA PHE A 62 -7.58 11.35 3.13
C PHE A 62 -6.15 11.24 3.70
N THR A 63 -5.72 12.18 4.56
CA THR A 63 -4.38 12.14 5.21
C THR A 63 -4.43 11.65 6.66
N THR A 64 -5.62 11.46 7.21
CA THR A 64 -5.81 11.02 8.61
C THR A 64 -5.18 9.64 8.83
N LYS A 65 -4.57 9.43 10.00
CA LYS A 65 -4.03 8.10 10.35
C LYS A 65 -5.18 7.11 10.53
N LYS A 66 -5.01 5.87 10.06
CA LYS A 66 -5.97 4.80 10.29
C LYS A 66 -5.48 3.89 11.43
N PRO A 67 -6.35 3.51 12.38
CA PRO A 67 -6.02 2.51 13.39
C PRO A 67 -5.95 1.11 12.76
N GLY A 68 -5.56 0.11 13.56
CA GLY A 68 -5.55 -1.30 13.14
C GLY A 68 -4.27 -1.76 12.46
N PHE A 69 -3.22 -0.93 12.43
CA PHE A 69 -1.91 -1.31 11.91
C PHE A 69 -0.87 -1.28 13.02
N VAL A 70 0.05 -2.23 12.99
CA VAL A 70 1.22 -2.23 13.89
C VAL A 70 2.47 -2.51 13.08
N LEU A 71 3.43 -1.60 13.16
CA LEU A 71 4.73 -1.74 12.53
C LEU A 71 5.76 -2.09 13.59
N TYR A 72 6.43 -3.22 13.39
CA TYR A 72 7.56 -3.66 14.21
C TYR A 72 8.83 -3.50 13.39
N ASN A 73 9.67 -2.55 13.78
CA ASN A 73 11.03 -2.47 13.30
C ASN A 73 11.90 -3.35 14.21
N ILE A 74 12.08 -4.60 13.80
CA ILE A 74 12.76 -5.63 14.59
C ILE A 74 14.22 -5.26 14.77
N SER A 75 14.89 -4.79 13.71
CA SER A 75 16.30 -4.41 13.74
C SER A 75 16.59 -3.20 14.64
N ALA A 76 15.63 -2.27 14.79
CA ALA A 76 15.77 -1.14 15.72
C ALA A 76 15.18 -1.42 17.11
N GLY A 77 14.47 -2.53 17.30
CA GLY A 77 13.75 -2.81 18.55
C GLY A 77 12.62 -1.82 18.86
N ILE A 78 11.98 -1.26 17.82
CA ILE A 78 10.90 -0.26 17.97
C ILE A 78 9.60 -0.81 17.41
N MET A 79 8.50 -0.66 18.15
CA MET A 79 7.15 -0.85 17.61
C MET A 79 6.36 0.46 17.60
N THR A 80 5.52 0.65 16.59
CA THR A 80 4.56 1.75 16.52
C THR A 80 3.22 1.24 16.04
N THR A 81 2.15 1.65 16.71
CA THR A 81 0.76 1.43 16.29
C THR A 81 0.25 2.56 15.39
N GLU A 82 1.05 3.60 15.21
CA GLU A 82 0.72 4.73 14.36
C GLU A 82 1.53 4.69 13.07
N LEU A 83 0.83 4.40 11.98
CA LEU A 83 1.33 4.54 10.62
C LEU A 83 0.86 5.85 9.99
N ALA A 84 1.62 6.32 9.00
CA ALA A 84 1.21 7.42 8.15
C ALA A 84 -0.07 7.06 7.41
N GLY A 85 -1.02 8.00 7.32
CA GLY A 85 -2.33 7.76 6.72
C GLY A 85 -2.28 7.30 5.27
N TRP A 86 -1.26 7.75 4.52
CA TRP A 86 -1.05 7.29 3.16
C TRP A 86 -0.58 5.85 3.09
N PHE A 87 0.32 5.46 3.99
CA PHE A 87 0.95 4.15 4.01
C PHE A 87 -0.06 3.08 4.44
N SER A 88 -0.86 3.35 5.48
CA SER A 88 -1.96 2.45 5.87
C SER A 88 -2.94 2.22 4.71
N ARG A 89 -3.34 3.27 3.99
CA ARG A 89 -4.26 3.14 2.85
C ARG A 89 -3.63 2.41 1.68
N TRP A 90 -2.35 2.64 1.42
CA TRP A 90 -1.61 1.89 0.42
C TRP A 90 -1.60 0.39 0.75
N LEU A 91 -1.25 0.03 1.99
CA LEU A 91 -1.28 -1.35 2.48
C LEU A 91 -2.67 -2.00 2.36
N GLN A 92 -3.74 -1.28 2.73
CA GLN A 92 -5.13 -1.78 2.60
C GLN A 92 -5.54 -2.09 1.15
N THR A 93 -4.93 -1.43 0.18
CA THR A 93 -5.28 -1.64 -1.23
C THR A 93 -4.52 -2.79 -1.86
N GLN A 94 -3.33 -3.13 -1.36
CA GLN A 94 -2.55 -4.23 -1.93
C GLN A 94 -3.20 -5.57 -1.59
N ASP A 95 -3.14 -6.52 -2.54
CA ASP A 95 -3.62 -7.88 -2.30
C ASP A 95 -2.46 -8.77 -1.85
N PHE A 96 -2.20 -8.74 -0.54
CA PHE A 96 -1.14 -9.50 0.10
C PHE A 96 -1.56 -10.94 0.43
N LYS A 97 -0.60 -11.86 0.42
CA LYS A 97 -0.76 -13.19 1.04
C LYS A 97 -0.71 -13.06 2.57
N GLN A 98 -1.06 -14.11 3.31
CA GLN A 98 -1.23 -14.00 4.75
C GLN A 98 0.10 -13.74 5.47
N VAL A 99 1.19 -14.36 5.00
CA VAL A 99 2.55 -14.18 5.58
C VAL A 99 3.67 -14.05 4.55
N ARG A 100 3.39 -14.26 3.26
CA ARG A 100 4.45 -14.40 2.22
C ARG A 100 4.80 -13.12 1.48
N SER A 101 4.06 -12.04 1.67
CA SER A 101 4.25 -10.82 0.89
C SER A 101 5.41 -9.99 1.43
N ILE A 102 6.31 -9.62 0.53
CA ILE A 102 7.45 -8.74 0.79
C ILE A 102 7.24 -7.45 0.00
N VAL A 103 7.51 -6.32 0.63
CA VAL A 103 7.54 -5.02 -0.03
C VAL A 103 8.93 -4.43 0.12
N THR A 104 9.62 -4.33 -1.01
CA THR A 104 10.92 -3.68 -1.08
C THR A 104 10.74 -2.23 -1.46
N TRP A 105 11.29 -1.33 -0.66
CA TRP A 105 11.22 0.10 -0.92
C TRP A 105 12.55 0.62 -1.44
N HIS A 106 12.51 1.25 -2.60
CA HIS A 106 13.67 1.83 -3.26
C HIS A 106 13.55 3.35 -3.29
N ILE A 107 14.67 4.02 -3.01
CA ILE A 107 14.81 5.45 -3.25
C ILE A 107 15.46 5.62 -4.60
N THR A 108 14.65 6.02 -5.58
CA THR A 108 15.10 6.24 -6.95
C THR A 108 14.43 7.50 -7.49
N GLU A 109 15.11 8.21 -8.39
CA GLU A 109 14.51 9.37 -9.02
C GLU A 109 13.55 8.93 -10.13
N ARG A 110 12.30 9.38 -10.04
CA ARG A 110 11.30 9.09 -11.06
C ARG A 110 11.56 9.95 -12.31
N PRO A 111 11.51 9.37 -13.52
CA PRO A 111 11.61 10.17 -14.75
C PRO A 111 10.45 11.18 -14.87
N CYS A 112 10.73 12.30 -15.54
CA CYS A 112 9.79 13.41 -15.72
C CYS A 112 8.46 12.96 -16.37
N ARG A 113 7.34 13.33 -15.75
CA ARG A 113 5.98 12.92 -16.14
C ARG A 113 5.28 13.86 -17.13
N TRP A 114 5.99 14.75 -17.81
CA TRP A 114 5.35 15.70 -18.73
C TRP A 114 4.48 14.99 -19.78
N ARG A 115 4.95 13.86 -20.31
CA ARG A 115 4.17 13.04 -21.25
C ARG A 115 2.88 12.50 -20.62
N GLU A 116 2.94 11.96 -19.40
CA GLU A 116 1.75 11.45 -18.72
C GLU A 116 0.77 12.56 -18.36
N PHE A 117 1.28 13.74 -17.99
CA PHE A 117 0.47 14.93 -17.75
C PHE A 117 -0.26 15.34 -19.03
N VAL A 118 0.46 15.50 -20.15
CA VAL A 118 -0.09 15.89 -21.45
C VAL A 118 -1.13 14.87 -21.91
N VAL A 119 -0.82 13.57 -21.84
CA VAL A 119 -1.74 12.50 -22.24
C VAL A 119 -2.99 12.50 -21.38
N GLY A 120 -2.87 12.46 -20.05
CA GLY A 120 -4.03 12.40 -19.17
C GLY A 120 -4.90 13.67 -19.23
N PHE A 121 -4.27 14.85 -19.27
CA PHE A 121 -5.01 16.11 -19.32
C PHE A 121 -5.66 16.34 -20.69
N LEU A 122 -4.91 16.22 -21.80
CA LEU A 122 -5.44 16.52 -23.13
C LEU A 122 -6.37 15.44 -23.69
N LEU A 123 -6.13 14.16 -23.38
CA LEU A 123 -6.96 13.07 -23.93
C LEU A 123 -8.15 12.71 -23.06
N VAL A 124 -8.11 12.99 -21.76
CA VAL A 124 -9.19 12.59 -20.83
C VAL A 124 -9.82 13.80 -20.16
N GLY A 125 -9.02 14.62 -19.46
CA GLY A 125 -9.55 15.77 -18.72
C GLY A 125 -10.27 16.79 -19.60
N LEU A 126 -9.58 17.30 -20.62
CA LEU A 126 -10.09 18.37 -21.49
C LEU A 126 -11.30 17.94 -22.33
N PRO A 127 -11.35 16.73 -22.91
CA PRO A 127 -12.55 16.28 -23.63
C PRO A 127 -13.75 16.09 -22.72
N VAL A 128 -13.58 15.50 -21.52
CA VAL A 128 -14.69 15.26 -20.59
C VAL A 128 -15.26 16.57 -20.06
N HIS A 129 -14.42 17.45 -19.52
CA HIS A 129 -14.89 18.75 -19.02
C HIS A 129 -15.34 19.66 -20.16
N GLY A 130 -14.66 19.65 -21.31
CA GLY A 130 -15.01 20.43 -22.50
C GLY A 130 -16.36 20.03 -23.09
N MET A 131 -16.66 18.73 -23.17
CA MET A 131 -17.96 18.23 -23.61
C MET A 131 -19.08 18.68 -22.66
N LEU A 132 -18.86 18.59 -21.35
CA LEU A 132 -19.83 19.04 -20.34
C LEU A 132 -20.06 20.57 -20.42
N ILE A 133 -18.99 21.35 -20.55
CA ILE A 133 -19.09 22.81 -20.73
C ILE A 133 -19.87 23.12 -22.00
N ALA A 134 -19.51 22.51 -23.14
CA ALA A 134 -20.20 22.72 -24.41
C ALA A 134 -21.69 22.39 -24.29
N LEU A 135 -22.03 21.25 -23.67
CA LEU A 135 -23.43 20.85 -23.45
C LEU A 135 -24.22 21.91 -22.68
N THR A 136 -23.66 22.40 -21.57
CA THR A 136 -24.33 23.40 -20.71
C THR A 136 -24.49 24.76 -21.38
N VAL A 137 -23.47 25.23 -22.11
CA VAL A 137 -23.51 26.51 -22.84
C VAL A 137 -24.50 26.43 -23.99
N LEU A 138 -24.43 25.38 -24.80
CA LEU A 138 -25.32 25.18 -25.94
C LEU A 138 -26.79 25.11 -25.48
N ALA A 139 -27.04 24.49 -24.33
CA ALA A 139 -28.38 24.30 -23.80
C ALA A 139 -28.87 25.47 -22.91
N ALA A 140 -28.06 26.53 -22.79
CA ALA A 140 -28.32 27.72 -21.98
C ALA A 140 -28.63 27.42 -20.49
N ASP A 141 -28.01 26.36 -19.96
CA ASP A 141 -28.15 25.94 -18.56
C ASP A 141 -26.99 26.47 -17.72
N TRP A 142 -27.17 27.69 -17.18
CA TRP A 142 -26.15 28.36 -16.36
C TRP A 142 -25.90 27.68 -15.01
N TRP A 143 -26.92 27.04 -14.43
CA TRP A 143 -26.75 26.22 -13.24
C TRP A 143 -25.90 24.98 -13.56
N GLY A 144 -26.19 24.32 -14.68
CA GLY A 144 -25.36 23.28 -15.26
C GLY A 144 -23.91 23.72 -15.49
N PHE A 145 -23.70 24.91 -16.05
CA PHE A 145 -22.37 25.45 -16.27
C PHE A 145 -21.61 25.66 -14.95
N ALA A 146 -22.24 26.28 -13.95
CA ALA A 146 -21.66 26.46 -12.62
C ALA A 146 -21.28 25.12 -11.96
N ASN A 147 -22.12 24.09 -12.14
CA ASN A 147 -21.85 22.74 -11.68
C ASN A 147 -20.57 22.16 -12.30
N VAL A 148 -20.41 22.24 -13.62
CA VAL A 148 -19.25 21.70 -14.34
C VAL A 148 -17.96 22.46 -13.98
N ILE A 149 -18.02 23.79 -13.86
CA ILE A 149 -16.87 24.59 -13.42
C ILE A 149 -16.45 24.21 -12.00
N SER A 150 -17.42 24.01 -11.09
CA SER A 150 -17.11 23.55 -9.74
C SER A 150 -16.47 22.15 -9.72
N MET A 151 -16.93 21.23 -10.57
CA MET A 151 -16.30 19.91 -10.74
C MET A 151 -14.85 20.04 -11.23
N ALA A 152 -14.58 20.90 -12.21
CA ALA A 152 -13.23 21.16 -12.72
C ALA A 152 -12.31 21.75 -11.64
N ILE A 153 -12.81 22.72 -10.85
CA ILE A 153 -12.07 23.27 -9.70
C ILE A 153 -11.78 22.18 -8.67
N SER A 154 -12.75 21.31 -8.36
CA SER A 154 -12.56 20.20 -7.42
C SER A 154 -11.47 19.22 -7.87
N VAL A 155 -11.39 18.93 -9.17
CA VAL A 155 -10.31 18.13 -9.77
C VAL A 155 -8.95 18.83 -9.60
N ALA A 156 -8.88 20.14 -9.87
CA ALA A 156 -7.65 20.92 -9.71
C ALA A 156 -7.18 20.93 -8.24
N VAL A 157 -8.09 21.19 -7.31
CA VAL A 157 -7.83 21.15 -5.85
C VAL A 157 -7.29 19.78 -5.45
N ARG A 158 -7.93 18.68 -5.87
CA ARG A 158 -7.43 17.32 -5.61
C ARG A 158 -6.01 17.13 -6.13
N CYS A 159 -5.76 17.49 -7.39
CA CYS A 159 -4.44 17.34 -8.00
C CYS A 159 -3.36 18.10 -7.21
N MET A 160 -3.65 19.32 -6.77
CA MET A 160 -2.74 20.13 -5.97
C MET A 160 -2.52 19.54 -4.58
N MET A 161 -3.58 19.15 -3.88
CA MET A 161 -3.48 18.60 -2.52
C MET A 161 -2.75 17.26 -2.49
N VAL A 162 -2.98 16.38 -3.46
CA VAL A 162 -2.23 15.12 -3.61
C VAL A 162 -0.76 15.40 -3.91
N ALA A 163 -0.47 16.32 -4.84
CA ALA A 163 0.91 16.68 -5.18
C ALA A 163 1.67 17.27 -3.99
N GLN A 164 1.05 18.14 -3.19
CA GLN A 164 1.65 18.69 -1.98
C GLN A 164 1.94 17.60 -0.93
N ASN A 165 1.06 16.61 -0.78
CA ASN A 165 1.32 15.48 0.12
C ASN A 165 2.45 14.57 -0.38
N GLN A 166 2.51 14.28 -1.68
CA GLN A 166 3.63 13.55 -2.29
C GLN A 166 4.96 14.30 -2.10
N ALA A 167 4.96 15.62 -2.30
CA ALA A 167 6.13 16.45 -2.03
C ALA A 167 6.53 16.45 -0.54
N GLY A 168 5.56 16.32 0.37
CA GLY A 168 5.82 16.13 1.80
C GLY A 168 6.49 14.79 2.12
N ILE A 169 6.14 13.71 1.41
CA ILE A 169 6.87 12.43 1.50
C ILE A 169 8.31 12.62 1.02
N ASP A 170 8.49 13.29 -0.12
CA ASP A 170 9.83 13.55 -0.66
C ASP A 170 10.69 14.40 0.29
N ALA A 171 10.09 15.37 0.99
CA ALA A 171 10.77 16.14 2.03
C ALA A 171 11.15 15.29 3.26
N ASN A 172 10.26 14.38 3.70
CA ASN A 172 10.56 13.45 4.78
C ASN A 172 11.72 12.50 4.40
N ILE A 173 11.74 11.99 3.17
CA ILE A 173 12.84 11.15 2.67
C ILE A 173 14.16 11.92 2.66
N GLN A 174 14.17 13.15 2.13
CA GLN A 174 15.38 13.99 2.15
C GLN A 174 15.89 14.27 3.57
N LYS A 175 14.97 14.49 4.51
CA LYS A 175 15.33 14.65 5.93
C LYS A 175 15.91 13.36 6.51
N ALA A 176 15.36 12.21 6.17
CA ALA A 176 15.83 10.91 6.61
C ALA A 176 17.21 10.56 6.03
N GLN A 177 17.50 10.97 4.78
CA GLN A 177 18.80 10.81 4.13
C GLN A 177 19.95 11.59 4.79
N LYS A 178 19.67 12.54 5.70
CA LYS A 178 20.72 13.19 6.49
C LYS A 178 21.39 12.24 7.48
N GLU A 179 20.65 11.25 7.99
CA GLU A 179 21.18 10.28 8.94
C GLU A 179 22.35 9.43 8.39
N PRO A 180 22.25 8.83 7.18
CA PRO A 180 23.39 8.16 6.56
C PRO A 180 24.52 9.12 6.16
N GLN A 181 24.23 10.40 5.85
CA GLN A 181 25.28 11.38 5.56
C GLN A 181 26.11 11.73 6.81
N ASP A 182 25.46 11.82 7.98
CA ASP A 182 26.12 12.12 9.26
C ASP A 182 26.78 10.89 9.88
N TYR A 183 26.49 9.68 9.38
CA TYR A 183 26.95 8.41 9.97
C TYR A 183 28.48 8.26 10.05
N PRO A 184 29.28 8.57 9.02
CA PRO A 184 30.75 8.48 9.11
C PRO A 184 31.32 9.32 10.25
N ALA A 185 30.77 10.53 10.45
CA ALA A 185 31.19 11.42 11.54
C ALA A 185 30.79 10.87 12.92
N LYS A 186 29.61 10.24 13.04
CA LYS A 186 29.18 9.56 14.26
C LYS A 186 30.06 8.33 14.57
N ARG A 187 30.41 7.56 13.53
CA ARG A 187 31.28 6.39 13.66
C ARG A 187 32.68 6.78 14.13
N ALA A 188 33.29 7.79 13.53
CA ALA A 188 34.59 8.31 13.96
C ALA A 188 34.59 8.77 15.43
N LYS A 189 33.53 9.44 15.89
CA LYS A 189 33.39 9.82 17.31
C LYS A 189 33.25 8.63 18.25
N TYR A 190 32.56 7.58 17.81
CA TYR A 190 32.45 6.34 18.58
C TYR A 190 33.81 5.65 18.69
N ASP A 191 34.52 5.50 17.57
CA ASP A 191 35.84 4.86 17.53
C ASP A 191 36.83 5.63 18.43
N GLU A 192 36.86 6.97 18.36
CA GLU A 192 37.68 7.81 19.24
C GLU A 192 37.30 7.64 20.73
N SER A 193 36.01 7.55 21.04
CA SER A 193 35.53 7.35 22.41
C SER A 193 35.88 5.96 22.93
N MET A 194 35.86 4.95 22.07
CA MET A 194 36.26 3.58 22.36
C MET A 194 37.76 3.47 22.60
N GLU A 195 38.59 4.11 21.76
CA GLU A 195 40.04 4.17 21.97
C GLU A 195 40.40 4.82 23.31
N ARG A 196 39.72 5.92 23.67
CA ARG A 196 39.89 6.54 25.00
C ARG A 196 39.51 5.58 26.12
N LEU A 197 38.38 4.87 26.01
CA LEU A 197 37.94 3.90 27.00
C LEU A 197 38.96 2.75 27.16
N GLU A 198 39.49 2.24 26.06
CA GLU A 198 40.52 1.20 26.06
C GLU A 198 41.83 1.70 26.68
N SER A 199 42.23 2.94 26.41
CA SER A 199 43.42 3.54 27.02
C SER A 199 43.28 3.69 28.54
N HIS A 200 42.10 4.09 29.04
CA HIS A 200 41.81 4.15 30.48
C HIS A 200 41.88 2.77 31.13
N ARG A 201 41.37 1.75 30.42
CA ARG A 201 41.42 0.35 30.88
C ARG A 201 42.85 -0.17 30.96
N GLN A 202 43.71 0.16 29.99
CA GLN A 202 45.14 -0.24 30.00
C GLN A 202 45.94 0.47 31.10
N ASN A 203 45.61 1.72 31.41
CA ASN A 203 46.28 2.52 32.43
C ASN A 203 45.81 2.24 33.87
N GLY A 204 44.93 1.26 34.09
CA GLY A 204 44.46 0.86 35.42
C GLY A 204 43.63 1.91 36.16
N GLN A 205 43.06 2.88 35.44
CA GLN A 205 42.25 3.95 36.04
C GLN A 205 40.85 3.45 36.39
N ALA A 206 40.32 3.91 37.52
CA ALA A 206 38.98 3.53 37.98
C ALA A 206 37.92 3.94 36.94
N MET A 207 37.14 2.97 36.45
CA MET A 207 36.08 3.18 35.46
C MET A 207 34.77 3.70 36.06
N GLU A 208 34.83 4.27 37.26
CA GLU A 208 33.65 4.67 38.02
C GLU A 208 32.99 5.89 37.36
N GLY A 209 31.81 5.70 36.78
CA GLY A 209 31.04 6.76 36.09
C GLY A 209 31.32 6.93 34.59
N VAL A 210 32.23 6.15 33.99
CA VAL A 210 32.51 6.23 32.54
C VAL A 210 31.37 5.58 31.76
N LYS A 211 30.66 6.37 30.95
CA LYS A 211 29.59 5.87 30.08
C LYS A 211 30.20 5.09 28.91
N ILE A 212 29.83 3.82 28.78
CA ILE A 212 30.22 2.98 27.65
C ILE A 212 29.63 3.60 26.37
N PRO A 213 30.46 3.92 25.34
CA PRO A 213 29.96 4.39 24.06
C PRO A 213 29.01 3.37 23.44
N ILE A 214 27.88 3.83 22.91
CA ILE A 214 26.92 2.96 22.22
C ILE A 214 27.30 2.93 20.74
N GLU A 215 27.49 1.74 20.18
CA GLU A 215 27.84 1.58 18.76
C GLU A 215 26.70 2.15 17.88
N PRO A 216 27.00 3.05 16.94
CA PRO A 216 26.00 3.57 16.04
C PRO A 216 25.56 2.46 15.06
N GLN A 217 24.25 2.24 14.95
CA GLN A 217 23.71 1.32 13.95
C GLN A 217 23.93 1.86 12.53
N ASP A 218 24.29 0.98 11.59
CA ASP A 218 24.44 1.35 10.18
C ASP A 218 23.07 1.72 9.57
N PRO A 219 22.86 2.98 9.16
CA PRO A 219 21.59 3.41 8.59
C PRO A 219 21.31 2.82 7.21
N ASN A 220 22.34 2.42 6.45
CA ASN A 220 22.16 1.85 5.11
C ASN A 220 21.82 0.37 5.14
N LYS A 221 21.98 -0.29 6.29
CA LYS A 221 21.55 -1.67 6.48
C LYS A 221 20.04 -1.77 6.26
N ILE A 222 19.63 -2.80 5.51
CA ILE A 222 18.21 -3.10 5.33
C ILE A 222 17.64 -3.54 6.67
N ALA A 223 16.68 -2.77 7.19
CA ALA A 223 15.96 -3.08 8.40
C ALA A 223 14.93 -4.16 8.14
N LYS A 224 14.85 -5.11 9.06
CA LYS A 224 13.81 -6.15 9.07
C LYS A 224 12.58 -5.57 9.75
N VAL A 225 11.61 -5.18 8.94
CA VAL A 225 10.38 -4.57 9.44
C VAL A 225 9.21 -5.47 9.06
N ILE A 226 8.32 -5.73 10.01
CA ILE A 226 7.05 -6.40 9.73
C ILE A 226 5.89 -5.45 10.05
N VAL A 227 4.86 -5.49 9.22
CA VAL A 227 3.62 -4.75 9.46
C VAL A 227 2.48 -5.75 9.59
N LEU A 228 1.80 -5.69 10.73
CA LEU A 228 0.51 -6.32 10.94
C LEU A 228 -0.56 -5.38 10.39
N THR A 229 -1.35 -5.90 9.44
CA THR A 229 -2.51 -5.20 8.88
C THR A 229 -3.76 -5.45 9.72
N GLU A 230 -4.78 -4.63 9.48
CA GLU A 230 -6.08 -4.72 10.14
C GLU A 230 -6.76 -6.08 9.98
N ASP A 231 -6.53 -6.75 8.85
CA ASP A 231 -7.03 -8.08 8.53
C ASP A 231 -6.08 -9.22 8.95
N SER A 232 -5.18 -8.95 9.90
CA SER A 232 -4.27 -9.93 10.50
C SER A 232 -3.24 -10.56 9.55
N ARG A 233 -3.03 -9.99 8.35
CA ARG A 233 -1.93 -10.37 7.47
C ARG A 233 -0.62 -9.75 7.99
N VAL A 234 0.49 -10.42 7.68
CA VAL A 234 1.83 -9.96 8.02
C VAL A 234 2.56 -9.65 6.72
N VAL A 235 3.01 -8.41 6.60
CA VAL A 235 3.77 -7.94 5.44
C VAL A 235 5.19 -7.64 5.88
N THR A 236 6.17 -8.26 5.22
CA THR A 236 7.58 -7.94 5.44
C THR A 236 7.95 -6.73 4.60
N LEU A 237 8.57 -5.72 5.21
CA LEU A 237 9.15 -4.60 4.49
C LEU A 237 10.67 -4.71 4.50
N ALA A 238 11.26 -4.66 3.31
CA ALA A 238 12.70 -4.52 3.13
C ALA A 238 13.00 -3.05 2.82
N VAL A 239 13.50 -2.31 3.81
CA VAL A 239 13.74 -0.86 3.71
C VAL A 239 15.05 -0.47 4.41
N PRO A 240 15.77 0.56 3.94
CA PRO A 240 16.88 1.13 4.69
C PRO A 240 16.46 1.61 6.10
N ALA A 241 17.30 1.37 7.11
CA ALA A 241 16.96 1.57 8.52
C ALA A 241 16.54 3.00 8.90
N TYR A 242 16.96 4.02 8.14
CA TYR A 242 16.59 5.42 8.39
C TYR A 242 15.17 5.79 7.91
N LEU A 243 14.53 5.00 7.04
CA LEU A 243 13.22 5.33 6.45
C LEU A 243 11.99 5.08 7.34
N PRO A 244 11.86 3.96 8.09
CA PRO A 244 10.64 3.59 8.82
C PRO A 244 9.97 4.72 9.59
N LYS A 245 10.78 5.46 10.35
CA LYS A 245 10.29 6.50 11.26
C LYS A 245 9.71 7.71 10.52
N LEU A 246 10.43 8.23 9.52
CA LEU A 246 10.06 9.48 8.85
C LEU A 246 9.18 9.27 7.62
N ALA A 247 9.38 8.19 6.87
CA ALA A 247 8.61 7.92 5.66
C ALA A 247 7.28 7.21 5.94
N PHE A 248 7.27 6.21 6.85
CA PHE A 248 6.13 5.30 7.02
C PHE A 248 5.32 5.53 8.32
N ALA A 249 5.93 6.01 9.40
CA ALA A 249 5.21 6.29 10.67
C ALA A 249 4.72 7.74 10.80
N THR A 250 5.40 8.69 10.17
CA THR A 250 5.08 10.13 10.25
C THR A 250 4.27 10.57 9.05
N ASN A 251 3.16 11.28 9.26
CA ASN A 251 2.42 11.88 8.17
C ASN A 251 3.27 12.93 7.42
N PRO A 252 3.21 12.96 6.08
CA PRO A 252 3.91 13.97 5.30
C PRO A 252 3.34 15.35 5.63
N GLN A 253 4.24 16.32 5.77
CA GLN A 253 3.84 17.71 5.94
C GLN A 253 3.92 18.40 4.57
N PRO A 254 2.83 19.03 4.09
CA PRO A 254 2.85 19.72 2.81
C PRO A 254 3.87 20.86 2.86
N PRO A 255 4.78 20.99 1.86
CA PRO A 255 5.84 22.01 1.87
C PRO A 255 5.32 23.43 2.00
N ASN A 256 4.21 23.76 1.34
CA ASN A 256 3.59 25.07 1.42
C ASN A 256 2.21 24.99 2.09
N ARG A 257 2.20 25.28 3.39
CA ARG A 257 0.97 25.27 4.22
C ARG A 257 -0.07 26.29 3.75
N TYR A 258 0.34 27.45 3.25
CA TYR A 258 -0.59 28.50 2.80
C TYR A 258 -1.33 28.09 1.53
N ILE A 259 -0.61 27.61 0.52
CA ILE A 259 -1.24 27.09 -0.72
C ILE A 259 -2.14 25.91 -0.36
N TYR A 260 -1.68 25.02 0.52
CA TYR A 260 -2.47 23.87 0.94
C TYR A 260 -3.80 24.28 1.59
N GLN A 261 -3.77 25.21 2.55
CA GLN A 261 -4.98 25.72 3.21
C GLN A 261 -5.88 26.49 2.24
N ALA A 262 -5.31 27.32 1.34
CA ALA A 262 -6.09 28.00 0.31
C ALA A 262 -6.83 27.01 -0.60
N CYS A 263 -6.16 25.93 -1.02
CA CYS A 263 -6.79 24.85 -1.78
C CYS A 263 -7.93 24.17 -1.01
N GLN A 264 -7.81 24.00 0.32
CA GLN A 264 -8.90 23.46 1.14
C GLN A 264 -10.13 24.37 1.12
N TRP A 265 -9.93 25.68 1.32
CA TRP A 265 -11.03 26.66 1.27
C TRP A 265 -11.69 26.70 -0.11
N ILE A 266 -10.89 26.72 -1.17
CA ILE A 266 -11.38 26.66 -2.55
C ILE A 266 -12.15 25.35 -2.79
N GLY A 267 -11.65 24.22 -2.27
CA GLY A 267 -12.32 22.93 -2.35
C GLY A 267 -13.68 22.90 -1.66
N TRP A 268 -13.79 23.50 -0.46
CA TRP A 268 -15.07 23.63 0.25
C TRP A 268 -16.04 24.54 -0.48
N ALA A 269 -15.58 25.69 -0.98
CA ALA A 269 -16.40 26.60 -1.76
C ALA A 269 -16.90 25.96 -3.05
N ALA A 270 -16.02 25.27 -3.79
CA ALA A 270 -16.40 24.50 -4.97
C ALA A 270 -17.43 23.44 -4.61
N PHE A 271 -17.19 22.61 -3.59
CA PHE A 271 -18.15 21.60 -3.15
C PHE A 271 -19.54 22.18 -2.84
N ALA A 272 -19.61 23.32 -2.14
CA ALA A 272 -20.88 24.01 -1.88
C ALA A 272 -21.58 24.46 -3.17
N VAL A 273 -20.84 25.07 -4.10
CA VAL A 273 -21.38 25.47 -5.42
C VAL A 273 -21.87 24.24 -6.19
N HIS A 274 -21.12 23.14 -6.19
CA HIS A 274 -21.47 21.88 -6.87
C HIS A 274 -22.80 21.34 -6.36
N VAL A 275 -22.95 21.24 -5.03
CA VAL A 275 -24.16 20.75 -4.36
C VAL A 275 -25.40 21.60 -4.69
N ILE A 276 -25.27 22.92 -4.68
CA ILE A 276 -26.40 23.82 -4.98
C ILE A 276 -26.75 23.75 -6.47
N SER A 277 -25.73 23.86 -7.33
CA SER A 277 -25.90 23.97 -8.77
C SER A 277 -26.39 22.67 -9.42
N ILE A 278 -25.96 21.50 -8.93
CA ILE A 278 -26.47 20.23 -9.44
C ILE A 278 -27.97 20.08 -9.17
N GLY A 279 -28.46 20.52 -8.00
CA GLY A 279 -29.90 20.48 -7.66
C GLY A 279 -30.76 21.40 -8.54
N MET A 280 -30.18 22.50 -9.04
CA MET A 280 -30.88 23.51 -9.85
C MET A 280 -30.66 23.36 -11.36
N ALA A 281 -29.71 22.52 -11.78
CA ALA A 281 -29.40 22.27 -13.19
C ALA A 281 -30.55 21.56 -13.92
N ALA A 282 -30.56 21.66 -15.25
CA ALA A 282 -31.54 20.94 -16.05
C ALA A 282 -31.33 19.41 -15.95
N LEU A 283 -32.42 18.65 -16.07
CA LEU A 283 -32.43 17.20 -15.84
C LEU A 283 -31.37 16.44 -16.67
N TYR A 284 -31.17 16.81 -17.94
CA TYR A 284 -30.17 16.16 -18.79
C TYR A 284 -28.74 16.46 -18.30
N THR A 285 -28.44 17.69 -17.87
CA THR A 285 -27.15 18.05 -17.30
C THR A 285 -26.90 17.30 -16.00
N GLN A 286 -27.93 17.16 -15.15
CA GLN A 286 -27.87 16.38 -13.91
C GLN A 286 -27.50 14.92 -14.21
N ILE A 287 -28.25 14.26 -15.11
CA ILE A 287 -28.01 12.86 -15.46
C ILE A 287 -26.59 12.67 -16.01
N VAL A 288 -26.18 13.47 -16.98
CA VAL A 288 -24.85 13.33 -17.60
C VAL A 288 -23.74 13.58 -16.57
N SER A 289 -23.87 14.61 -15.73
CA SER A 289 -22.88 14.91 -14.69
C SER A 289 -22.77 13.78 -13.67
N VAL A 290 -23.92 13.28 -13.19
CA VAL A 290 -23.97 12.16 -12.22
C VAL A 290 -23.36 10.90 -12.82
N VAL A 291 -23.68 10.54 -14.07
CA VAL A 291 -23.10 9.38 -14.75
C VAL A 291 -21.59 9.52 -14.89
N VAL A 292 -21.09 10.67 -15.34
CA VAL A 292 -19.65 10.92 -15.49
C VAL A 292 -18.94 10.81 -14.13
N ILE A 293 -19.50 11.40 -13.07
CA ILE A 293 -18.95 11.34 -11.72
C ILE A 293 -18.95 9.88 -11.20
N LEU A 294 -20.06 9.15 -11.35
CA LEU A 294 -20.18 7.78 -10.86
C LEU A 294 -19.22 6.84 -11.57
N VAL A 295 -19.18 6.87 -12.91
CA VAL A 295 -18.28 6.02 -13.70
C VAL A 295 -16.83 6.33 -13.33
N SER A 296 -16.45 7.61 -13.23
CA SER A 296 -15.10 8.02 -12.83
C SER A 296 -14.76 7.53 -11.41
N THR A 297 -15.71 7.60 -10.48
CA THR A 297 -15.56 7.15 -9.09
C THR A 297 -15.38 5.64 -9.01
N VAL A 298 -16.22 4.87 -9.69
CA VAL A 298 -16.13 3.40 -9.74
C VAL A 298 -14.80 2.96 -10.35
N LEU A 299 -14.39 3.55 -11.47
CA LEU A 299 -13.09 3.27 -12.10
C LEU A 299 -11.93 3.58 -11.15
N THR A 300 -12.04 4.65 -10.36
CA THR A 300 -11.01 5.04 -9.39
C THR A 300 -10.97 4.09 -8.20
N ALA A 301 -12.13 3.66 -7.69
CA ALA A 301 -12.24 2.68 -6.62
C ALA A 301 -11.64 1.32 -7.03
N HIS A 302 -11.86 0.89 -8.28
CA HIS A 302 -11.23 -0.30 -8.86
C HIS A 302 -9.79 -0.08 -9.34
N ARG A 303 -9.22 1.10 -9.11
CA ARG A 303 -7.83 1.47 -9.40
C ARG A 303 -7.45 1.35 -10.88
N VAL A 304 -8.40 1.53 -11.80
CA VAL A 304 -8.14 1.41 -13.23
C VAL A 304 -7.08 2.46 -13.68
N GLY A 305 -6.05 2.01 -14.40
CA GLY A 305 -4.98 2.89 -14.88
C GLY A 305 -4.04 3.41 -13.78
N CYS A 306 -4.05 2.79 -12.60
CA CYS A 306 -3.04 3.00 -11.55
C CYS A 306 -1.89 2.01 -11.71
N GLU A 307 -0.68 2.42 -11.32
CA GLU A 307 0.53 1.59 -11.45
C GLU A 307 0.50 0.33 -10.59
N ASP A 308 -0.28 0.32 -9.50
CA ASP A 308 -0.47 -0.78 -8.57
C ASP A 308 -1.71 -1.64 -8.87
N SER A 309 -2.30 -1.50 -10.06
CA SER A 309 -3.53 -2.21 -10.41
C SER A 309 -3.27 -3.46 -11.24
N ARG A 310 -3.72 -4.60 -10.73
CA ARG A 310 -3.64 -5.90 -11.43
C ARG A 310 -4.45 -5.94 -12.73
N ILE A 311 -5.53 -5.16 -12.81
CA ILE A 311 -6.33 -5.04 -14.04
C ILE A 311 -5.45 -4.46 -15.16
N TRP A 312 -4.65 -3.45 -14.84
CA TRP A 312 -3.73 -2.85 -15.80
C TRP A 312 -2.61 -3.80 -16.20
N GLU A 313 -2.07 -4.56 -15.25
CA GLU A 313 -1.08 -5.61 -15.53
C GLU A 313 -1.65 -6.72 -16.42
N SER A 314 -2.87 -7.18 -16.15
CA SER A 314 -3.55 -8.20 -16.96
C SER A 314 -3.87 -7.70 -18.37
N ILE A 315 -4.21 -6.42 -18.52
CA ILE A 315 -4.36 -5.81 -19.84
C ILE A 315 -2.98 -5.74 -20.52
N ARG A 316 -1.93 -5.26 -19.84
CA ARG A 316 -0.60 -5.14 -20.44
C ARG A 316 0.00 -6.50 -20.84
N SER A 317 -0.18 -7.54 -20.04
CA SER A 317 0.31 -8.89 -20.31
C SER A 317 -0.39 -9.51 -21.53
N TYR A 318 -1.69 -9.22 -21.72
CA TYR A 318 -2.41 -9.64 -22.93
C TYR A 318 -1.82 -9.04 -24.21
N TRP A 319 -1.20 -7.86 -24.12
CA TRP A 319 -0.55 -7.18 -25.25
C TRP A 319 0.94 -7.55 -25.44
N GLY A 320 1.40 -8.64 -24.80
CA GLY A 320 2.71 -9.23 -25.07
C GLY A 320 3.91 -8.50 -24.47
N HIS A 321 3.71 -7.65 -23.46
CA HIS A 321 4.82 -7.11 -22.67
C HIS A 321 5.16 -8.05 -21.51
N GLU A 322 6.46 -8.29 -21.30
CA GLU A 322 6.99 -9.07 -20.16
C GLU A 322 6.36 -8.60 -18.84
N VAL A 323 5.99 -9.58 -18.01
CA VAL A 323 5.44 -9.37 -16.68
C VAL A 323 6.55 -8.83 -15.78
N GLN A 324 6.73 -7.51 -15.81
CA GLN A 324 7.65 -6.82 -14.92
C GLN A 324 7.10 -6.88 -13.49
N GLU A 325 7.98 -7.10 -12.50
CA GLU A 325 7.64 -7.11 -11.08
C GLU A 325 6.69 -5.95 -10.71
N ASN A 326 5.64 -6.27 -9.94
CA ASN A 326 4.59 -5.35 -9.51
C ASN A 326 5.19 -4.19 -8.71
N SER A 327 5.60 -3.15 -9.44
CA SER A 327 6.26 -1.99 -8.87
C SER A 327 5.45 -0.73 -9.13
N CYS A 328 5.30 0.09 -8.10
CA CYS A 328 4.52 1.30 -8.15
C CYS A 328 5.26 2.47 -7.51
N TRP A 329 5.11 3.64 -8.09
CA TRP A 329 5.67 4.87 -7.56
C TRP A 329 4.64 5.55 -6.65
N VAL A 330 5.05 5.89 -5.43
CA VAL A 330 4.21 6.65 -4.50
C VAL A 330 4.49 8.14 -4.62
N SER A 331 5.77 8.51 -4.74
CA SER A 331 6.22 9.90 -4.86
C SER A 331 7.28 10.04 -5.96
N SER A 332 7.91 11.21 -6.07
CA SER A 332 8.97 11.42 -7.07
C SER A 332 10.28 10.69 -6.73
N LYS A 333 10.45 10.30 -5.46
CA LYS A 333 11.66 9.64 -4.95
C LYS A 333 11.43 8.24 -4.38
N LEU A 334 10.18 7.80 -4.25
CA LEU A 334 9.82 6.55 -3.56
C LEU A 334 9.12 5.58 -4.48
N LYS A 335 9.74 4.42 -4.68
CA LYS A 335 9.22 3.28 -5.44
C LYS A 335 9.06 2.07 -4.53
N ALA A 336 7.90 1.43 -4.60
CA ALA A 336 7.66 0.14 -3.96
C ALA A 336 7.69 -0.97 -5.02
N THR A 337 8.29 -2.10 -4.68
CA THR A 337 8.20 -3.34 -5.43
C THR A 337 7.60 -4.40 -4.52
N VAL A 338 6.51 -5.01 -4.96
CA VAL A 338 5.84 -6.08 -4.21
C VAL A 338 6.27 -7.42 -4.79
N SER A 339 6.88 -8.25 -3.95
CA SER A 339 7.26 -9.62 -4.27
C SER A 339 6.66 -10.60 -3.26
N ILE A 340 6.80 -11.89 -3.53
CA ILE A 340 6.26 -12.96 -2.70
C ILE A 340 7.39 -13.96 -2.45
N TYR A 341 7.56 -14.43 -1.21
CA TYR A 341 8.47 -15.55 -0.93
C TYR A 341 8.11 -16.74 -1.82
N PRO A 342 9.10 -17.42 -2.46
CA PRO A 342 8.84 -18.58 -3.32
C PRO A 342 8.03 -19.68 -2.61
N GLU A 343 7.26 -20.47 -3.35
CA GLU A 343 6.47 -21.57 -2.76
C GLU A 343 7.37 -22.64 -2.12
N GLU A 344 8.55 -22.86 -2.68
CA GLU A 344 9.58 -23.77 -2.17
C GLU A 344 10.01 -23.47 -0.72
N TYR A 345 9.82 -22.23 -0.26
CA TYR A 345 10.14 -21.85 1.12
C TYR A 345 9.12 -22.40 2.13
N MET A 346 7.92 -22.79 1.67
CA MET A 346 6.89 -23.43 2.50
C MET A 346 7.14 -24.94 2.66
N ASP A 347 7.97 -25.51 1.81
CA ASP A 347 8.37 -26.90 1.91
C ASP A 347 9.56 -27.01 2.85
N TRP A 348 9.27 -27.59 4.03
CA TRP A 348 10.24 -28.09 4.99
C TRP A 348 10.31 -29.63 4.90
N PRO A 349 10.71 -30.22 3.76
CA PRO A 349 10.76 -31.68 3.60
C PRO A 349 11.64 -32.33 4.67
N GLU A 350 12.67 -31.61 5.15
CA GLU A 350 13.58 -32.07 6.21
C GLU A 350 12.86 -32.26 7.57
N LEU A 351 11.72 -31.58 7.78
CA LEU A 351 10.85 -31.78 8.95
C LEU A 351 9.82 -32.90 8.75
N GLU A 352 9.45 -33.19 7.51
CA GLU A 352 8.52 -34.27 7.17
C GLU A 352 9.21 -35.65 7.19
N GLU A 353 10.48 -35.73 6.79
CA GLU A 353 11.31 -36.95 6.90
C GLU A 353 11.58 -37.38 8.35
N ASN A 354 11.55 -36.42 9.30
CA ASN A 354 11.76 -36.69 10.73
C ASN A 354 10.48 -37.07 11.50
N LYS A 355 9.30 -37.11 10.85
CA LYS A 355 8.12 -37.70 11.49
C LYS A 355 8.27 -39.22 11.46
N PRO A 356 8.31 -39.91 12.63
CA PRO A 356 8.24 -41.36 12.62
C PRO A 356 6.95 -41.77 11.91
N LEU A 357 7.02 -42.78 11.03
CA LEU A 357 5.84 -43.43 10.47
C LEU A 357 4.89 -43.73 11.63
N THR A 358 3.82 -42.96 11.75
CA THR A 358 2.71 -43.31 12.63
C THR A 358 2.10 -44.57 12.05
N VAL A 359 2.51 -45.71 12.64
CA VAL A 359 1.79 -46.96 12.52
C VAL A 359 0.33 -46.65 12.85
N HIS A 360 -0.55 -46.81 11.85
CA HIS A 360 -1.98 -46.84 12.07
C HIS A 360 -2.27 -48.01 13.03
N VAL A 361 -2.36 -47.72 14.33
CA VAL A 361 -3.00 -48.61 15.28
C VAL A 361 -4.50 -48.45 15.03
N GLY A 362 -5.06 -49.45 14.35
CA GLY A 362 -6.48 -49.56 14.13
C GLY A 362 -7.20 -49.61 15.48
N ASN A 363 -8.18 -48.73 15.65
CA ASN A 363 -9.31 -48.99 16.53
C ASN A 363 -10.54 -49.01 15.63
N GLU A 364 -10.95 -50.21 15.27
CA GLU A 364 -12.33 -50.48 14.88
C GLU A 364 -13.22 -50.27 16.11
N GLU A 365 -14.29 -49.49 15.99
CA GLU A 365 -15.63 -49.93 16.40
C GLU A 365 -16.72 -49.01 15.84
N LYS A 366 -17.48 -49.58 14.87
CA LYS A 366 -18.95 -49.52 14.63
C LYS A 366 -19.58 -48.13 14.43
N ALA A 367 -20.48 -47.85 13.49
CA ALA A 367 -21.19 -48.50 12.38
C ALA A 367 -21.78 -47.28 11.59
N SER A 368 -22.14 -47.28 10.31
CA SER A 368 -23.00 -48.22 9.59
C SER A 368 -23.09 -47.82 8.11
N GLN A 369 -23.04 -48.84 7.24
CA GLN A 369 -23.78 -49.03 5.98
C GLN A 369 -23.56 -48.03 4.81
N GLN A 370 -23.44 -48.40 3.53
CA GLN A 370 -23.44 -49.63 2.74
C GLN A 370 -23.17 -49.12 1.29
N TRP A 371 -22.32 -49.72 0.47
CA TRP A 371 -22.70 -50.66 -0.60
C TRP A 371 -21.42 -51.22 -1.25
N THR A 372 -21.43 -52.54 -1.48
CA THR A 372 -20.37 -53.36 -2.08
C THR A 372 -20.57 -53.55 -3.58
N ARG A 373 -19.48 -53.67 -4.36
CA ARG A 373 -19.09 -54.88 -5.15
C ARG A 373 -17.77 -54.66 -5.96
N PRO A 374 -17.07 -55.73 -6.40
CA PRO A 374 -15.60 -55.82 -6.35
C PRO A 374 -14.85 -56.01 -7.69
N ILE A 375 -13.56 -55.63 -7.64
CA ILE A 375 -12.33 -56.14 -8.32
C ILE A 375 -12.23 -56.13 -9.87
N GLY A 376 -11.25 -55.35 -10.36
CA GLY A 376 -10.45 -55.56 -11.57
C GLY A 376 -9.01 -55.01 -11.37
N PRO A 377 -7.95 -55.59 -11.95
CA PRO A 377 -6.55 -55.24 -11.64
C PRO A 377 -5.94 -54.26 -12.68
N PRO A 378 -4.68 -53.81 -12.51
CA PRO A 378 -4.30 -52.43 -12.18
C PRO A 378 -3.89 -51.61 -13.42
N ASP A 379 -4.57 -50.49 -13.67
CA ASP A 379 -4.08 -49.53 -14.65
C ASP A 379 -3.24 -48.43 -13.98
N LEU A 380 -2.03 -48.36 -14.50
CA LEU A 380 -0.92 -47.49 -14.16
C LEU A 380 -1.25 -46.07 -14.66
N GLU A 381 -2.09 -45.32 -13.95
CA GLU A 381 -2.27 -43.88 -14.20
C GLU A 381 -1.82 -43.10 -12.97
N SER A 382 -0.66 -42.46 -13.14
CA SER A 382 -0.13 -41.40 -12.28
C SER A 382 -1.18 -40.31 -12.11
N THR A 383 -1.97 -40.42 -11.05
CA THR A 383 -2.81 -39.33 -10.57
C THR A 383 -1.86 -38.22 -10.12
N PRO A 384 -1.99 -36.98 -10.61
CA PRO A 384 -1.17 -35.89 -10.12
C PRO A 384 -1.49 -35.74 -8.64
N ILE A 385 -0.45 -35.84 -7.79
CA ILE A 385 -0.55 -35.57 -6.37
C ILE A 385 -1.18 -34.19 -6.25
N LEU A 386 -2.44 -34.15 -5.82
CA LEU A 386 -3.14 -32.94 -5.48
C LEU A 386 -2.37 -32.37 -4.28
N THR A 387 -1.43 -31.46 -4.54
CA THR A 387 -0.67 -30.76 -3.51
C THR A 387 -1.68 -30.07 -2.60
N LYS A 388 -1.94 -30.67 -1.44
CA LYS A 388 -2.74 -30.03 -0.40
C LYS A 388 -2.06 -28.70 -0.10
N LYS A 389 -2.78 -27.61 -0.37
CA LYS A 389 -2.34 -26.25 -0.07
C LYS A 389 -1.95 -26.20 1.42
N LYS A 390 -0.65 -26.14 1.70
CA LYS A 390 -0.12 -26.09 3.08
C LYS A 390 -0.54 -24.78 3.74
N ASP A 391 -0.85 -24.84 5.03
CA ASP A 391 -1.29 -23.68 5.80
C ASP A 391 -0.13 -22.70 5.99
N GLU A 392 -0.34 -21.43 5.62
CA GLU A 392 0.62 -20.34 5.79
C GLU A 392 0.75 -19.99 7.29
N THR A 393 1.85 -20.39 7.95
CA THR A 393 2.05 -20.08 9.37
C THR A 393 2.97 -18.89 9.61
N ARG A 394 2.65 -18.05 10.60
CA ARG A 394 3.51 -16.92 11.02
C ARG A 394 4.91 -17.36 11.49
N GLN A 395 5.03 -18.61 11.97
CA GLN A 395 6.31 -19.19 12.38
C GLN A 395 7.28 -19.30 11.20
N ASP A 396 6.79 -19.66 10.01
CA ASP A 396 7.62 -19.80 8.81
C ASP A 396 8.22 -18.46 8.41
N LEU A 397 7.41 -17.40 8.42
CA LEU A 397 7.86 -16.04 8.14
C LEU A 397 8.99 -15.59 9.08
N LEU A 398 8.82 -15.82 10.38
CA LEU A 398 9.85 -15.45 11.35
C LEU A 398 11.16 -16.23 11.15
N ALA A 399 11.08 -17.46 10.61
CA ALA A 399 12.26 -18.24 10.28
C ALA A 399 12.96 -17.69 9.02
N TRP A 400 12.20 -17.26 8.01
CA TRP A 400 12.73 -16.66 6.78
C TRP A 400 13.36 -15.27 6.96
N LEU A 401 13.05 -14.57 8.04
CA LEU A 401 13.66 -13.28 8.36
C LEU A 401 15.12 -13.41 8.88
N ASP A 402 15.58 -14.64 9.14
CA ASP A 402 16.92 -14.98 9.64
C ASP A 402 17.39 -14.06 10.78
N LEU A 403 16.56 -13.97 11.82
CA LEU A 403 16.73 -13.01 12.93
C LEU A 403 17.98 -13.30 13.77
N THR A 404 18.58 -12.27 14.35
CA THR A 404 19.63 -12.45 15.37
C THR A 404 19.04 -12.88 16.72
N THR A 405 19.87 -13.36 17.64
CA THR A 405 19.43 -13.71 19.00
C THR A 405 18.85 -12.52 19.77
N GLU A 406 19.35 -11.31 19.52
CA GLU A 406 18.81 -10.10 20.13
C GLU A 406 17.46 -9.71 19.52
N GLU A 407 17.31 -9.85 18.21
CA GLU A 407 16.03 -9.65 17.51
C GLU A 407 14.96 -10.66 18.01
N ASP A 408 15.33 -11.92 18.26
CA ASP A 408 14.43 -12.95 18.83
C ASP A 408 13.94 -12.57 20.24
N LYS A 409 14.81 -12.01 21.09
CA LYS A 409 14.43 -11.53 22.43
C LYS A 409 13.43 -10.40 22.33
N VAL A 410 13.62 -9.47 21.40
CA VAL A 410 12.69 -8.35 21.14
C VAL A 410 11.32 -8.89 20.72
N LEU A 411 11.26 -9.85 19.80
CA LEU A 411 10.00 -10.46 19.39
C LEU A 411 9.29 -11.21 20.52
N THR A 412 10.05 -11.85 21.40
CA THR A 412 9.51 -12.50 22.59
C THR A 412 8.92 -11.47 23.54
N ALA A 413 9.61 -10.34 23.77
CA ALA A 413 9.12 -9.25 24.61
C ALA A 413 7.84 -8.60 24.06
N TRP A 414 7.67 -8.55 22.74
CA TRP A 414 6.45 -8.10 22.07
C TRP A 414 5.35 -9.17 21.99
N GLY A 415 5.59 -10.38 22.49
CA GLY A 415 4.62 -11.48 22.45
C GLY A 415 4.37 -12.06 21.05
N LEU A 416 5.26 -11.79 20.09
CA LEU A 416 5.18 -12.34 18.73
C LEU A 416 5.73 -13.77 18.65
N ILE A 417 6.69 -14.10 19.52
CA ILE A 417 7.16 -15.48 19.74
C ILE A 417 6.51 -16.00 21.04
N PRO A 418 5.70 -17.08 20.98
CA PRO A 418 5.09 -17.65 22.17
C PRO A 418 6.13 -18.32 23.07
N HIS A 419 5.84 -18.40 24.37
CA HIS A 419 6.67 -19.07 25.37
C HIS A 419 6.57 -20.60 25.36
N SER A 420 5.82 -21.18 24.40
CA SER A 420 5.69 -22.63 24.27
C SER A 420 7.00 -23.26 23.79
N LEU A 421 7.55 -24.19 24.59
CA LEU A 421 8.77 -24.93 24.26
C LEU A 421 8.66 -25.67 22.92
N GLY A 422 7.53 -26.33 22.65
CA GLY A 422 7.30 -27.05 21.40
C GLY A 422 7.33 -26.12 20.17
N TRP A 423 6.73 -24.94 20.31
CA TRP A 423 6.75 -23.93 19.24
C TRP A 423 8.17 -23.38 19.02
N GLN A 424 8.88 -23.05 20.09
CA GLN A 424 10.24 -22.51 19.99
C GLN A 424 11.23 -23.51 19.40
N ASN A 425 11.10 -24.79 19.71
CA ASN A 425 11.94 -25.84 19.13
C ASN A 425 11.72 -25.96 17.63
N ALA A 426 10.45 -26.04 17.19
CA ALA A 426 10.11 -26.07 15.76
C ALA A 426 10.58 -24.81 15.02
N TYR A 427 10.49 -23.63 15.67
CA TYR A 427 11.00 -22.37 15.11
C TYR A 427 12.52 -22.40 14.89
N ARG A 428 13.29 -22.85 15.89
CA ARG A 428 14.75 -22.96 15.77
C ARG A 428 15.17 -23.95 14.70
N GLU A 429 14.45 -25.06 14.57
CA GLU A 429 14.72 -26.07 13.55
C GLU A 429 14.51 -25.51 12.14
N LYS A 430 13.37 -24.84 11.90
CA LYS A 430 13.10 -24.12 10.64
C LYS A 430 14.15 -23.06 10.33
N LYS A 431 14.54 -22.27 11.33
CA LYS A 431 15.59 -21.26 11.19
C LYS A 431 16.93 -21.87 10.79
N ASN A 432 17.32 -22.99 11.41
CA ASN A 432 18.54 -23.72 11.06
C ASN A 432 18.51 -24.26 9.62
N ILE A 433 17.38 -24.82 9.18
CA ILE A 433 17.20 -25.29 7.80
C ILE A 433 17.34 -24.12 6.82
N HIS A 434 16.66 -23.01 7.09
CA HIS A 434 16.74 -21.82 6.25
C HIS A 434 18.17 -21.27 6.15
N HIS A 435 18.88 -21.20 7.28
CA HIS A 435 20.27 -20.75 7.33
C HIS A 435 21.20 -21.64 6.49
N LYS A 436 21.00 -22.97 6.53
CA LYS A 436 21.73 -23.91 5.65
C LYS A 436 21.45 -23.65 4.17
N ARG A 437 20.19 -23.42 3.79
CA ARG A 437 19.81 -23.11 2.40
C ARG A 437 20.49 -21.83 1.90
N LEU A 438 20.50 -20.76 2.71
CA LEU A 438 21.23 -19.52 2.40
C LEU A 438 22.74 -19.75 2.23
N GLY A 439 23.34 -20.57 3.09
CA GLY A 439 24.76 -20.93 3.00
C GLY A 439 25.12 -21.67 1.71
N MET A 440 24.26 -22.58 1.23
CA MET A 440 24.49 -23.30 -0.03
C MET A 440 24.34 -22.41 -1.28
N ILE A 441 23.34 -21.52 -1.29
CA ILE A 441 23.12 -20.57 -2.40
C ILE A 441 24.30 -19.60 -2.54
N GLY A 442 24.91 -19.19 -1.43
CA GLY A 442 26.10 -18.34 -1.44
C GLY A 442 27.31 -18.98 -2.12
N LEU A 443 27.49 -20.30 -1.96
CA LEU A 443 28.59 -21.08 -2.55
C LEU A 443 28.40 -21.33 -4.06
N GLU A 444 27.18 -21.53 -4.55
CA GLU A 444 26.88 -21.67 -5.98
C GLU A 444 27.03 -20.36 -6.77
N SER A 445 26.81 -19.20 -6.14
CA SER A 445 26.97 -17.89 -6.81
C SER A 445 28.42 -17.45 -7.04
N THR A 446 29.38 -18.15 -6.42
CA THR A 446 30.81 -17.86 -6.47
C THR A 446 31.61 -18.78 -7.40
N HIS A 447 30.94 -19.65 -8.16
CA HIS A 447 31.57 -20.60 -9.10
C HIS A 447 31.29 -20.29 -10.56
#